data_AF-A0A256ZKR3-F1
#
_entry.id   AF-A0A256ZKR3-F1
#
_cell.length_a   1.000
_cell.length_b   1.000
_cell.length_c   1.000
_cell.angle_alpha   90.00
_cell.angle_beta   90.00
_cell.angle_gamma   90.00
#
_symmetry.space_group_name_H-M   'P 1'
#
loop_
_entity.id
_entity.type
_entity.pdbx_description
1 polymer ?
#
loop_
_entity_poly.entity_id
_entity_poly.type
_entity_poly.pdbx_seq_one_letter_code
_entity_poly.pdbx_strand_id
1 'polypeptide(L)'
;MAKVYAMFIMNKDGIPLFSRNLAPEKIQPDLIASFLTAIGSFVKEISPIGGPALRCIEAKGFTIMIETGQKVYGALIVDHRSLIAEEYLRALVREFEELYGPRLEAWDNDTSLFEPFGEVCDRVMSVIAVSSYHVPRLGQVELGKDVTIPRELWAVLRFVDGRRTVAEIAAEAGLSVDEAIHRIEKLVEMGLVDVNISEPVRKVAKAYEEALNEYLKDLRDLLGYDVVKAALSRAVASWGQPWLNQREEGGIEVREADRLAWLHTPNEVSEMFKSFFSTLSQEVKPLMGVLASDIIAKVQAAMRTRHGEEFRKFGA
;
A
#
# COMPACT_ATOMS: atom_id res chain seq x y z
N MET A 1 16.21 -3.04 -3.55
CA MET A 1 14.94 -3.81 -3.67
C MET A 1 15.27 -5.17 -4.27
N ALA A 2 14.69 -6.26 -3.73
CA ALA A 2 14.84 -7.59 -4.31
C ALA A 2 14.43 -7.60 -5.79
N LYS A 3 15.26 -8.20 -6.63
CA LYS A 3 15.00 -8.25 -8.07
C LYS A 3 13.87 -9.23 -8.33
N VAL A 4 12.71 -8.71 -8.75
CA VAL A 4 11.57 -9.52 -9.17
C VAL A 4 11.84 -10.09 -10.56
N TYR A 5 11.76 -11.41 -10.69
CA TYR A 5 11.94 -12.11 -11.95
C TYR A 5 10.60 -12.43 -12.62
N ALA A 6 9.62 -12.89 -11.85
CA ALA A 6 8.29 -13.20 -12.37
C ALA A 6 7.25 -13.19 -11.24
N MET A 7 6.00 -13.03 -11.63
CA MET A 7 4.84 -13.10 -10.74
C MET A 7 3.70 -13.85 -11.38
N PHE A 8 2.93 -14.55 -10.56
CA PHE A 8 1.81 -15.37 -10.98
C PHE A 8 0.66 -15.19 -10.00
N ILE A 9 -0.57 -15.15 -10.51
CA ILE A 9 -1.79 -15.30 -9.73
C ILE A 9 -2.51 -16.55 -10.25
N MET A 10 -2.84 -17.46 -9.35
CA MET A 10 -3.48 -18.73 -9.68
C MET A 10 -4.77 -18.88 -8.88
N ASN A 11 -5.77 -19.54 -9.48
CA ASN A 11 -6.93 -19.98 -8.72
C ASN A 11 -6.56 -21.14 -7.77
N LYS A 12 -7.48 -21.54 -6.89
CA LYS A 12 -7.25 -22.64 -5.93
C LYS A 12 -6.94 -24.00 -6.57
N ASP A 13 -7.28 -24.18 -7.84
CA ASP A 13 -7.02 -25.41 -8.59
C ASP A 13 -5.65 -25.40 -9.28
N GLY A 14 -4.87 -24.32 -9.14
CA GLY A 14 -3.53 -24.18 -9.75
C GLY A 14 -3.55 -23.80 -11.22
N ILE A 15 -4.66 -23.24 -11.71
CA ILE A 15 -4.75 -22.66 -13.05
C ILE A 15 -4.22 -21.22 -12.98
N PRO A 16 -3.21 -20.85 -13.80
CA PRO A 16 -2.71 -19.47 -13.85
C PRO A 16 -3.78 -18.56 -14.45
N LEU A 17 -4.21 -17.58 -13.67
CA LEU A 17 -5.14 -16.51 -14.09
C LEU A 17 -4.38 -15.34 -14.68
N PHE A 18 -3.22 -15.03 -14.11
CA PHE A 18 -2.35 -13.95 -14.56
C PHE A 18 -0.89 -14.37 -14.40
N SER A 19 -0.05 -13.96 -15.35
CA SER A 19 1.40 -14.12 -15.24
C SER A 19 2.09 -12.90 -15.81
N ARG A 20 3.17 -12.48 -15.16
CA ARG A 20 4.03 -11.42 -15.67
C ARG A 20 5.48 -11.81 -15.47
N ASN A 21 6.21 -11.85 -16.57
CA ASN A 21 7.58 -12.29 -16.62
C ASN A 21 8.50 -11.11 -16.93
N LEU A 22 9.31 -10.72 -15.95
CA LEU A 22 10.29 -9.63 -16.05
C LEU A 22 11.68 -10.15 -16.44
N ALA A 23 11.85 -11.48 -16.53
CA ALA A 23 13.07 -12.14 -16.93
C ALA A 23 12.78 -13.29 -17.92
N PRO A 24 12.27 -12.98 -19.14
CA PRO A 24 11.82 -13.98 -20.11
C PRO A 24 12.91 -14.96 -20.54
N GLU A 25 14.17 -14.54 -20.51
CA GLU A 25 15.33 -15.38 -20.84
C GLU A 25 15.66 -16.42 -19.75
N LYS A 26 15.18 -16.23 -18.52
CA LYS A 26 15.50 -17.07 -17.36
C LYS A 26 14.32 -17.90 -16.86
N ILE A 27 13.10 -17.44 -17.10
CA ILE A 27 11.89 -18.05 -16.55
C ILE A 27 10.95 -18.44 -17.67
N GLN A 28 10.58 -19.73 -17.69
CA GLN A 28 9.51 -20.24 -18.52
C GLN A 28 8.21 -20.29 -17.69
N PRO A 29 7.18 -19.50 -18.03
CA PRO A 29 5.94 -19.42 -17.24
C PRO A 29 5.27 -20.78 -17.02
N ASP A 30 5.17 -21.61 -18.06
CA ASP A 30 4.52 -22.93 -18.00
C ASP A 30 5.25 -23.91 -17.07
N LEU A 31 6.58 -23.84 -17.01
CA LEU A 31 7.39 -24.66 -16.11
C LEU A 31 7.18 -24.25 -14.65
N ILE A 32 7.07 -22.96 -14.38
CA ILE A 32 6.79 -22.45 -13.04
C ILE A 32 5.37 -22.81 -12.61
N ALA A 33 4.37 -22.58 -13.47
CA ALA A 33 2.98 -22.91 -13.17
C ALA A 33 2.82 -24.42 -12.87
N SER A 34 3.39 -25.29 -13.71
CA SER A 34 3.37 -26.74 -13.49
C SER A 34 4.09 -27.16 -12.20
N PHE A 35 5.24 -26.55 -11.89
CA PHE A 35 5.95 -26.78 -10.64
C PHE A 35 5.14 -26.36 -9.41
N LEU A 36 4.55 -25.16 -9.43
CA LEU A 36 3.73 -24.63 -8.34
C LEU A 36 2.49 -25.49 -8.10
N THR A 37 1.82 -25.94 -9.16
CA THR A 37 0.66 -26.84 -9.07
C THR A 37 1.04 -28.21 -8.52
N ALA A 38 2.17 -28.78 -8.95
CA ALA A 38 2.66 -30.06 -8.44
C ALA A 38 3.01 -29.97 -6.94
N ILE A 39 3.72 -28.92 -6.54
CA ILE A 39 4.06 -28.69 -5.15
C ILE A 39 2.83 -28.39 -4.29
N GLY A 40 1.89 -27.58 -4.80
CA GLY A 40 0.64 -27.28 -4.11
C GLY A 40 -0.17 -28.54 -3.81
N SER A 41 -0.28 -29.43 -4.81
CA SER A 41 -0.95 -30.73 -4.67
C SER A 41 -0.24 -31.61 -3.63
N PHE A 42 1.08 -31.71 -3.71
CA PHE A 42 1.88 -32.47 -2.75
C PHE A 42 1.70 -31.96 -1.32
N VAL A 43 1.81 -30.65 -1.10
CA VAL A 43 1.66 -30.02 0.24
C VAL A 43 0.26 -30.25 0.79
N LYS A 44 -0.77 -30.21 -0.06
CA LYS A 44 -2.16 -30.49 0.33
C LYS A 44 -2.33 -31.94 0.81
N GLU A 45 -1.66 -32.91 0.18
CA GLU A 45 -1.73 -34.32 0.55
C GLU A 45 -1.03 -34.65 1.87
N ILE A 46 0.10 -33.97 2.17
CA ILE A 46 0.88 -34.25 3.38
C ILE A 46 0.53 -33.34 4.57
N SER A 47 -0.28 -32.29 4.35
CA SER A 47 -0.63 -31.31 5.38
C SER A 47 -1.70 -31.87 6.34
N PRO A 48 -1.42 -31.97 7.66
CA PRO A 48 -2.39 -32.46 8.63
C PRO A 48 -3.63 -31.56 8.81
N ILE A 49 -3.55 -30.30 8.35
CA ILE A 49 -4.50 -29.22 8.68
C ILE A 49 -5.37 -28.84 7.47
N GLY A 50 -5.12 -29.38 6.27
CA GLY A 50 -5.92 -29.10 5.08
C GLY A 50 -5.78 -27.66 4.59
N GLY A 51 -4.78 -27.40 3.75
CA GLY A 51 -4.56 -26.10 3.10
C GLY A 51 -3.16 -25.99 2.49
N PRO A 52 -2.94 -25.07 1.53
CA PRO A 52 -1.62 -24.82 0.97
C PRO A 52 -0.74 -24.16 2.05
N ALA A 53 0.04 -24.97 2.77
CA ALA A 53 0.87 -24.53 3.89
C ALA A 53 2.26 -24.02 3.47
N LEU A 54 2.53 -23.93 2.16
CA LEU A 54 3.82 -23.51 1.65
C LEU A 54 3.84 -22.00 1.43
N ARG A 55 4.66 -21.30 2.21
CA ARG A 55 4.84 -19.84 2.12
C ARG A 55 6.08 -19.43 1.33
N CYS A 56 7.10 -20.28 1.28
CA CYS A 56 8.38 -19.94 0.70
C CYS A 56 9.15 -21.18 0.25
N ILE A 57 9.85 -21.08 -0.88
CA ILE A 57 10.81 -22.07 -1.39
C ILE A 57 12.10 -21.31 -1.70
N GLU A 58 13.17 -21.61 -0.96
CA GLU A 58 14.48 -21.02 -1.18
C GLU A 58 15.35 -21.97 -1.99
N ALA A 59 15.83 -21.49 -3.14
CA ALA A 59 16.76 -22.21 -3.99
C ALA A 59 18.03 -21.38 -4.19
N LYS A 60 19.10 -22.02 -4.67
CA LYS A 60 20.36 -21.31 -4.92
C LYS A 60 20.18 -20.32 -6.09
N GLY A 61 20.09 -19.03 -5.77
CA GLY A 61 20.00 -17.93 -6.73
C GLY A 61 18.61 -17.39 -7.01
N PHE A 62 17.56 -17.95 -6.39
CA PHE A 62 16.22 -17.39 -6.40
C PHE A 62 15.38 -17.90 -5.22
N THR A 63 14.37 -17.13 -4.86
CA THR A 63 13.35 -17.49 -3.87
C THR A 63 11.98 -17.41 -4.50
N ILE A 64 11.13 -18.41 -4.27
CA ILE A 64 9.72 -18.38 -4.64
C ILE A 64 8.92 -18.13 -3.37
N MET A 65 8.24 -16.99 -3.33
CA MET A 65 7.36 -16.59 -2.24
C MET A 65 5.92 -16.87 -2.64
N ILE A 66 5.11 -17.36 -1.71
CA ILE A 66 3.72 -17.73 -1.96
C ILE A 66 2.85 -17.04 -0.91
N GLU A 67 1.81 -16.34 -1.37
CA GLU A 67 0.81 -15.72 -0.53
C GLU A 67 -0.57 -16.27 -0.87
N THR A 68 -1.29 -16.76 0.13
CA THR A 68 -2.61 -17.34 -0.03
C THR A 68 -3.69 -16.30 0.27
N GLY A 69 -4.50 -15.96 -0.73
CA GLY A 69 -5.70 -15.13 -0.59
C GLY A 69 -6.95 -15.95 -0.25
N GLN A 70 -8.12 -15.31 -0.30
CA GLN A 70 -9.41 -15.97 -0.05
C GLN A 70 -9.86 -16.85 -1.22
N LYS A 71 -9.59 -16.45 -2.46
CA LYS A 71 -10.03 -17.04 -3.73
C LYS A 71 -8.87 -17.43 -4.63
N VAL A 72 -7.72 -16.75 -4.53
CA VAL A 72 -6.52 -17.01 -5.32
C VAL A 72 -5.31 -17.23 -4.42
N TYR A 73 -4.21 -17.70 -4.99
CA TYR A 73 -2.90 -17.57 -4.37
C TYR A 73 -1.92 -16.97 -5.37
N GLY A 74 -1.03 -16.13 -4.87
CA GLY A 74 0.01 -15.48 -5.65
C GLY A 74 1.35 -16.16 -5.44
N ALA A 75 2.18 -16.17 -6.47
CA ALA A 75 3.58 -16.55 -6.37
C ALA A 75 4.47 -15.43 -6.93
N LEU A 76 5.53 -15.10 -6.20
CA LEU A 76 6.54 -14.12 -6.60
C LEU A 76 7.90 -14.79 -6.63
N ILE A 77 8.61 -14.67 -7.76
CA ILE A 77 9.97 -15.17 -7.90
C ILE A 77 10.92 -13.98 -7.80
N VAL A 78 11.81 -14.02 -6.82
CA VAL A 78 12.79 -12.98 -6.53
C VAL A 78 14.19 -13.56 -6.42
N ASP A 79 15.23 -12.73 -6.47
CA ASP A 79 16.61 -13.15 -6.21
C ASP A 79 16.86 -13.51 -4.74
N HIS A 80 16.25 -12.76 -3.81
CA HIS A 80 16.28 -13.02 -2.38
C HIS A 80 14.99 -12.55 -1.71
N ARG A 81 14.63 -13.18 -0.60
CA ARG A 81 13.48 -12.78 0.21
C ARG A 81 13.74 -11.43 0.87
N SER A 82 12.76 -10.52 0.83
CA SER A 82 12.80 -9.25 1.55
C SER A 82 11.39 -8.86 2.03
N LEU A 83 11.30 -8.04 3.08
CA LEU A 83 10.03 -7.54 3.61
C LEU A 83 9.23 -6.76 2.55
N ILE A 84 9.93 -6.00 1.70
CA ILE A 84 9.32 -5.25 0.59
C ILE A 84 8.70 -6.21 -0.44
N ALA A 85 9.40 -7.31 -0.77
CA ALA A 85 8.86 -8.32 -1.69
C ALA A 85 7.65 -9.06 -1.11
N GLU A 86 7.62 -9.29 0.21
CA GLU A 86 6.46 -9.88 0.90
C GLU A 86 5.25 -8.96 0.83
N GLU A 87 5.46 -7.67 1.13
CA GLU A 87 4.41 -6.66 1.08
C GLU A 87 3.88 -6.48 -0.34
N TYR A 88 4.78 -6.46 -1.34
CA TYR A 88 4.43 -6.42 -2.75
C TYR A 88 3.53 -7.60 -3.13
N LEU A 89 3.92 -8.84 -2.84
CA LEU A 89 3.11 -10.01 -3.16
C LEU A 89 1.75 -9.99 -2.45
N ARG A 90 1.72 -9.60 -1.16
CA ARG A 90 0.47 -9.46 -0.39
C ARG A 90 -0.47 -8.44 -1.00
N ALA A 91 0.05 -7.26 -1.38
CA ALA A 91 -0.72 -6.21 -2.02
C ALA A 91 -1.34 -6.71 -3.32
N LEU A 92 -0.56 -7.39 -4.17
CA LEU A 92 -1.03 -7.92 -5.45
C LEU A 92 -2.15 -8.95 -5.29
N VAL A 93 -2.01 -9.92 -4.39
CA VAL A 93 -3.04 -10.94 -4.15
C VAL A 93 -4.34 -10.26 -3.71
N ARG A 94 -4.27 -9.29 -2.81
CA ARG A 94 -5.46 -8.57 -2.34
C ARG A 94 -6.09 -7.69 -3.41
N GLU A 95 -5.30 -6.95 -4.18
CA GLU A 95 -5.83 -6.13 -5.27
C GLU A 95 -6.49 -6.98 -6.35
N PHE A 96 -5.92 -8.13 -6.66
CA PHE A 96 -6.52 -9.05 -7.61
C PHE A 96 -7.90 -9.54 -7.12
N GLU A 97 -8.01 -9.89 -5.84
CA GLU A 97 -9.28 -10.33 -5.25
C GLU A 97 -10.32 -9.22 -5.15
N GLU A 98 -9.92 -7.98 -4.86
CA GLU A 98 -10.88 -6.87 -4.84
C GLU A 98 -11.41 -6.58 -6.25
N LEU A 99 -10.52 -6.55 -7.25
CA LEU A 99 -10.90 -6.21 -8.63
C LEU A 99 -11.69 -7.31 -9.33
N TYR A 100 -11.28 -8.57 -9.13
CA TYR A 100 -11.79 -9.70 -9.89
C TYR A 100 -12.55 -10.73 -9.05
N GLY A 101 -12.46 -10.67 -7.72
CA GLY A 101 -13.07 -11.64 -6.80
C GLY A 101 -14.54 -11.95 -7.08
N PRO A 102 -15.42 -10.96 -7.32
CA PRO A 102 -16.82 -11.21 -7.68
C PRO A 102 -16.99 -11.95 -9.02
N ARG A 103 -16.04 -11.78 -9.95
CA ARG A 103 -16.07 -12.39 -11.29
C ARG A 103 -15.47 -13.80 -11.31
N LEU A 104 -14.60 -14.12 -10.35
CA LEU A 104 -13.97 -15.45 -10.24
C LEU A 104 -14.99 -16.58 -10.00
N GLU A 105 -16.16 -16.29 -9.45
CA GLU A 105 -17.20 -17.31 -9.18
C GLU A 105 -17.94 -17.75 -10.45
N ALA A 106 -17.95 -16.92 -11.50
CA ALA A 106 -18.63 -17.18 -12.77
C ALA A 106 -17.66 -17.19 -13.96
N TRP A 107 -16.37 -17.39 -13.69
CA TRP A 107 -15.32 -17.34 -14.71
C TRP A 107 -15.41 -18.53 -15.68
N ASP A 108 -15.28 -18.24 -16.98
CA ASP A 108 -15.45 -19.17 -18.11
C ASP A 108 -14.13 -19.64 -18.73
N ASN A 109 -13.03 -19.51 -17.99
CA ASN A 109 -11.65 -19.80 -18.42
C ASN A 109 -11.01 -18.75 -19.35
N ASP A 110 -11.65 -17.60 -19.61
CA ASP A 110 -11.01 -16.52 -20.37
C ASP A 110 -10.02 -15.73 -19.48
N THR A 111 -8.72 -15.90 -19.71
CA THR A 111 -7.65 -15.21 -18.97
C THR A 111 -7.40 -13.78 -19.47
N SER A 112 -7.90 -13.41 -20.65
CA SER A 112 -7.72 -12.05 -21.19
C SER A 112 -8.39 -10.98 -20.32
N LEU A 113 -9.40 -11.36 -19.54
CA LEU A 113 -10.05 -10.54 -18.54
C LEU A 113 -9.08 -9.95 -17.50
N PHE A 114 -7.96 -10.64 -17.24
CA PHE A 114 -7.00 -10.29 -16.20
C PHE A 114 -5.76 -9.54 -16.71
N GLU A 115 -5.58 -9.42 -18.02
CA GLU A 115 -4.45 -8.68 -18.63
C GLU A 115 -4.27 -7.24 -18.07
N PRO A 116 -5.34 -6.44 -17.86
CA PRO A 116 -5.21 -5.08 -17.31
C PRO A 116 -4.58 -5.02 -15.92
N PHE A 117 -4.54 -6.13 -15.19
CA PHE A 117 -3.90 -6.20 -13.88
C PHE A 117 -2.41 -5.88 -13.92
N GLY A 118 -1.75 -5.97 -15.08
CA GLY A 118 -0.36 -5.53 -15.27
C GLY A 118 -0.13 -4.08 -14.85
N GLU A 119 -1.08 -3.18 -15.10
CA GLU A 119 -0.98 -1.76 -14.71
C GLU A 119 -1.02 -1.60 -13.19
N VAL A 120 -1.85 -2.39 -12.50
CA VAL A 120 -1.90 -2.43 -11.03
C VAL A 120 -0.57 -2.93 -10.47
N CYS A 121 0.02 -3.95 -11.10
CA CYS A 121 1.32 -4.47 -10.68
C CYS A 121 2.42 -3.40 -10.76
N ASP A 122 2.49 -2.66 -11.87
CA ASP A 122 3.42 -1.55 -12.03
C ASP A 122 3.19 -0.45 -11.00
N ARG A 123 1.93 -0.15 -10.74
CA ARG A 123 1.56 0.86 -9.76
C ARG A 123 2.00 0.48 -8.36
N VAL A 124 1.66 -0.73 -7.91
CA VAL A 124 2.01 -1.24 -6.58
C VAL A 124 3.54 -1.30 -6.43
N MET A 125 4.26 -1.76 -7.45
CA MET A 125 5.73 -1.85 -7.41
C MET A 125 6.37 -0.46 -7.26
N SER A 126 5.84 0.55 -7.97
CA SER A 126 6.32 1.93 -7.89
C SER A 126 6.08 2.58 -6.53
N VAL A 127 4.92 2.30 -5.91
CA VAL A 127 4.53 2.92 -4.63
C VAL A 127 5.21 2.24 -3.44
N ILE A 128 5.37 0.92 -3.46
CA ILE A 128 5.93 0.15 -2.32
C ILE A 128 7.47 0.27 -2.22
N ALA A 129 8.13 0.81 -3.23
CA ALA A 129 9.57 1.08 -3.17
C ALA A 129 9.92 2.13 -2.10
N VAL A 130 11.11 1.99 -1.52
CA VAL A 130 11.63 3.01 -0.59
C VAL A 130 11.75 4.33 -1.34
N SER A 131 11.21 5.38 -0.73
CA SER A 131 11.09 6.71 -1.33
C SER A 131 11.46 7.79 -0.33
N SER A 132 11.63 9.01 -0.82
CA SER A 132 12.16 10.15 -0.08
C SER A 132 11.38 10.49 1.19
N TYR A 133 10.07 10.24 1.21
CA TYR A 133 9.16 10.55 2.31
C TYR A 133 9.08 9.46 3.38
N HIS A 134 9.65 8.28 3.15
CA HIS A 134 9.58 7.18 4.11
C HIS A 134 10.46 7.44 5.34
N VAL A 135 10.04 6.93 6.49
CA VAL A 135 10.73 7.10 7.78
C VAL A 135 11.39 5.78 8.19
N PRO A 136 12.69 5.60 7.95
CA PRO A 136 13.41 4.39 8.35
C PRO A 136 13.56 4.31 9.88
N ARG A 137 13.50 3.10 10.40
CA ARG A 137 13.68 2.74 11.81
C ARG A 137 14.76 1.67 11.93
N LEU A 138 15.43 1.59 13.07
CA LEU A 138 16.36 0.48 13.30
C LEU A 138 15.58 -0.83 13.34
N GLY A 139 16.06 -1.81 12.57
CA GLY A 139 15.51 -3.16 12.54
C GLY A 139 15.80 -3.90 13.86
N GLN A 140 15.06 -4.98 14.11
CA GLN A 140 15.36 -5.88 15.20
C GLN A 140 16.56 -6.75 14.82
N VAL A 141 17.76 -6.31 15.19
CA VAL A 141 18.97 -7.12 15.02
C VAL A 141 18.98 -8.20 16.10
N GLU A 142 19.06 -9.47 15.69
CA GLU A 142 19.27 -10.57 16.62
C GLU A 142 20.56 -10.35 17.42
N LEU A 143 20.43 -10.22 18.74
CA LEU A 143 21.55 -10.07 19.67
C LEU A 143 22.51 -11.26 19.51
N GLY A 144 23.77 -11.01 19.15
CA GLY A 144 24.83 -12.02 19.09
C GLY A 144 25.38 -12.34 17.69
N LYS A 145 24.88 -11.72 16.62
CA LYS A 145 25.54 -11.74 15.30
C LYS A 145 26.47 -10.54 15.15
N ASP A 146 27.75 -10.79 14.93
CA ASP A 146 28.70 -9.74 14.52
C ASP A 146 28.35 -9.26 13.11
N VAL A 147 27.61 -8.15 13.00
CA VAL A 147 27.28 -7.55 11.71
C VAL A 147 28.36 -6.56 11.31
N THR A 148 29.12 -6.89 10.27
CA THR A 148 30.07 -5.96 9.67
C THR A 148 29.34 -5.01 8.74
N ILE A 149 29.29 -3.72 9.10
CA ILE A 149 28.59 -2.70 8.33
C ILE A 149 29.62 -1.93 7.49
N PRO A 150 29.51 -1.93 6.15
CA PRO A 150 30.35 -1.09 5.29
C PRO A 150 30.28 0.39 5.68
N ARG A 151 31.42 1.08 5.64
CA ARG A 151 31.53 2.50 6.04
C ARG A 151 30.55 3.42 5.29
N GLU A 152 30.27 3.09 4.02
CA GLU A 152 29.30 3.81 3.19
C GLU A 152 27.87 3.74 3.75
N LEU A 153 27.46 2.58 4.28
CA LEU A 153 26.13 2.38 4.86
C LEU A 153 26.03 3.02 6.24
N TRP A 154 27.13 3.00 7.01
CA TRP A 154 27.20 3.67 8.31
C TRP A 154 26.90 5.17 8.24
N ALA A 155 27.30 5.82 7.14
CA ALA A 155 27.07 7.25 6.93
C ALA A 155 25.57 7.63 6.94
N VAL A 156 24.70 6.70 6.54
CA VAL A 156 23.24 6.87 6.56
C VAL A 156 22.63 6.27 7.82
N LEU A 157 23.07 5.06 8.22
CA LEU A 157 22.55 4.34 9.38
C LEU A 157 22.60 5.17 10.67
N ARG A 158 23.66 5.96 10.87
CA ARG A 158 23.81 6.83 12.06
C ARG A 158 22.70 7.87 12.25
N PHE A 159 21.93 8.17 11.20
CA PHE A 159 20.83 9.14 11.23
C PHE A 159 19.45 8.47 11.29
N VAL A 160 19.39 7.13 11.19
CA VAL A 160 18.16 6.34 11.29
C VAL A 160 17.70 6.30 12.75
N ASP A 161 16.69 7.11 13.07
CA ASP A 161 16.16 7.29 14.42
C ASP A 161 14.64 7.06 14.52
N GLY A 162 14.00 6.68 13.41
CA GLY A 162 12.55 6.51 13.34
C GLY A 162 11.74 7.81 13.33
N ARG A 163 12.38 8.96 13.11
CA ARG A 163 11.73 10.27 13.06
C ARG A 163 12.02 11.05 11.79
N ARG A 164 13.22 10.86 11.22
CA ARG A 164 13.64 11.50 9.98
C ARG A 164 13.16 10.75 8.76
N THR A 165 12.79 11.48 7.71
CA THR A 165 12.55 10.87 6.39
C THR A 165 13.86 10.56 5.69
N VAL A 166 13.82 9.74 4.63
CA VAL A 166 14.98 9.49 3.77
C VAL A 166 15.55 10.80 3.20
N ALA A 167 14.71 11.75 2.82
CA ALA A 167 15.15 13.07 2.34
C ALA A 167 15.89 13.87 3.42
N GLU A 168 15.39 13.87 4.66
CA GLU A 168 16.06 14.54 5.78
C GLU A 168 17.40 13.88 6.10
N ILE A 169 17.46 12.55 6.06
CA ILE A 169 18.71 11.80 6.26
C ILE A 169 19.71 12.08 5.13
N ALA A 170 19.26 12.17 3.88
CA ALA A 170 20.12 12.53 2.74
C ALA A 170 20.77 13.90 2.94
N ALA A 171 19.98 14.90 3.35
CA ALA A 171 20.45 16.25 3.61
C ALA A 171 21.50 16.28 4.75
N GLU A 172 21.23 15.60 5.87
CA GLU A 172 22.13 15.52 7.03
C GLU A 172 23.42 14.73 6.72
N ALA A 173 23.32 13.70 5.89
CA ALA A 173 24.46 12.90 5.46
C ALA A 173 25.29 13.56 4.34
N GLY A 174 24.81 14.68 3.76
CA GLY A 174 25.45 15.34 2.62
C GLY A 174 25.41 14.49 1.34
N LEU A 175 24.35 13.71 1.14
CA LEU A 175 24.15 12.80 0.01
C LEU A 175 23.00 13.29 -0.88
N SER A 176 22.96 12.81 -2.13
CA SER A 176 21.73 12.91 -2.92
C SER A 176 20.64 12.00 -2.33
N VAL A 177 19.37 12.34 -2.58
CA VAL A 177 18.23 11.54 -2.12
C VAL A 177 18.30 10.12 -2.71
N ASP A 178 18.64 9.98 -3.98
CA ASP A 178 18.77 8.68 -4.64
C ASP A 178 19.84 7.79 -3.99
N GLU A 179 20.98 8.38 -3.63
CA GLU A 179 22.06 7.67 -2.94
C GLU A 179 21.64 7.24 -1.53
N ALA A 180 20.90 8.10 -0.82
CA ALA A 180 20.35 7.76 0.50
C ALA A 180 19.32 6.62 0.41
N ILE A 181 18.41 6.67 -0.58
CA ILE A 181 17.45 5.59 -0.86
C ILE A 181 18.21 4.28 -1.09
N HIS A 182 19.18 4.25 -2.00
CA HIS A 182 19.96 3.06 -2.32
C HIS A 182 20.67 2.46 -1.10
N ARG A 183 21.25 3.31 -0.24
CA ARG A 183 21.91 2.85 1.00
C ARG A 183 20.90 2.34 2.04
N ILE A 184 19.73 2.96 2.16
CA ILE A 184 18.66 2.47 3.04
C ILE A 184 18.13 1.14 2.55
N GLU A 185 17.92 0.96 1.26
CA GLU A 185 17.50 -0.33 0.69
C GLU A 185 18.49 -1.44 1.05
N LYS A 186 19.80 -1.21 0.90
CA LYS A 186 20.82 -2.16 1.34
C LYS A 186 20.75 -2.46 2.84
N LEU A 187 20.50 -1.45 3.67
CA LEU A 187 20.35 -1.63 5.12
C LEU A 187 19.08 -2.43 5.48
N VAL A 188 18.00 -2.27 4.72
CA VAL A 188 16.78 -3.06 4.84
C VAL A 188 17.04 -4.52 4.42
N GLU A 189 17.76 -4.73 3.33
CA GLU A 189 18.18 -6.07 2.87
C GLU A 189 19.07 -6.78 3.91
N MET A 190 19.90 -6.03 4.65
CA MET A 190 20.69 -6.54 5.76
C MET A 190 19.88 -6.78 7.06
N GLY A 191 18.60 -6.39 7.10
CA GLY A 191 17.76 -6.45 8.30
C GLY A 191 18.14 -5.46 9.41
N LEU A 192 19.02 -4.49 9.10
CA LEU A 192 19.48 -3.47 10.04
C LEU A 192 18.51 -2.29 10.15
N VAL A 193 17.69 -2.09 9.11
CA VAL A 193 16.70 -1.02 9.03
C VAL A 193 15.37 -1.64 8.63
N ASP A 194 14.29 -1.10 9.19
CA ASP A 194 12.92 -1.38 8.79
C ASP A 194 12.27 -0.10 8.27
N VAL A 195 11.42 -0.22 7.25
CA VAL A 195 10.73 0.91 6.63
C VAL A 195 9.25 0.56 6.51
N ASN A 196 8.41 1.24 7.28
CA ASN A 196 6.97 1.09 7.17
C ASN A 196 6.46 1.92 5.97
N ILE A 197 6.25 1.23 4.85
CA ILE A 197 5.77 1.82 3.59
C ILE A 197 4.38 2.47 3.77
N SER A 198 3.52 1.88 4.60
CA SER A 198 2.14 2.36 4.77
C SER A 198 1.98 3.52 5.74
N GLU A 199 2.96 3.78 6.61
CA GLU A 199 2.86 4.80 7.66
C GLU A 199 2.59 6.21 7.12
N PRO A 200 3.32 6.72 6.10
CA PRO A 200 3.10 8.08 5.58
C PRO A 200 1.68 8.30 5.08
N VAL A 201 1.17 7.37 4.25
CA VAL A 201 -0.18 7.44 3.69
C VAL A 201 -1.23 7.31 4.78
N ARG A 202 -1.04 6.39 5.74
CA ARG A 202 -1.96 6.21 6.87
C ARG A 202 -2.09 7.49 7.70
N LYS A 203 -0.98 8.19 7.95
CA LYS A 203 -0.98 9.46 8.69
C LYS A 203 -1.72 10.56 7.92
N VAL A 204 -1.44 10.70 6.62
CA VAL A 204 -2.15 11.67 5.77
C VAL A 204 -3.64 11.37 5.73
N ALA A 205 -4.03 10.13 5.42
CA ALA A 205 -5.43 9.74 5.36
C ALA A 205 -6.17 9.97 6.68
N LYS A 206 -5.53 9.65 7.82
CA LYS A 206 -6.09 9.90 9.15
C LYS A 206 -6.28 11.40 9.43
N ALA A 207 -5.33 12.25 9.08
CA ALA A 207 -5.46 13.70 9.23
C ALA A 207 -6.66 14.24 8.43
N TYR A 208 -6.88 13.73 7.21
CA TYR A 208 -8.05 14.07 6.40
C TYR A 208 -9.35 13.53 6.99
N GLU A 209 -9.38 12.29 7.51
CA GLU A 209 -10.54 11.73 8.21
C GLU A 209 -10.96 12.58 9.40
N GLU A 210 -10.01 12.97 10.25
CA GLU A 210 -10.25 13.83 11.42
C GLU A 210 -10.84 15.18 11.00
N ALA A 211 -10.24 15.81 9.98
CA ALA A 211 -10.70 17.09 9.45
C ALA A 211 -12.11 16.98 8.84
N LEU A 212 -12.39 15.94 8.06
CA LEU A 212 -13.71 15.72 7.46
C LEU A 212 -14.78 15.49 8.52
N ASN A 213 -14.47 14.73 9.58
CA ASN A 213 -15.40 14.53 10.68
C ASN A 213 -15.64 15.81 11.50
N GLU A 214 -14.61 16.65 11.68
CA GLU A 214 -14.77 17.98 12.28
C GLU A 214 -15.67 18.88 11.41
N TYR A 215 -15.47 18.87 10.10
CA TYR A 215 -16.35 19.59 9.17
C TYR A 215 -17.80 19.10 9.22
N LEU A 216 -18.01 17.77 9.17
CA LEU A 216 -19.34 17.19 9.28
C LEU A 216 -20.02 17.52 10.60
N LYS A 217 -19.26 17.61 11.70
CA LYS A 217 -19.80 18.06 12.99
C LYS A 217 -20.26 19.51 12.94
N ASP A 218 -19.41 20.43 12.48
CA ASP A 218 -19.75 21.85 12.35
C ASP A 218 -20.99 22.04 11.44
N LEU A 219 -21.12 21.25 10.37
CA LEU A 219 -22.31 21.24 9.52
C LEU A 219 -23.57 20.76 10.25
N ARG A 220 -23.48 19.72 11.08
CA ARG A 220 -24.64 19.18 11.80
C ARG A 220 -25.15 20.15 12.84
N ASP A 221 -24.27 20.87 13.50
CA ASP A 221 -24.63 21.88 14.50
C ASP A 221 -25.43 23.03 13.86
N LEU A 222 -25.27 23.27 12.55
CA LEU A 222 -25.94 24.34 11.81
C LEU A 222 -27.19 23.87 11.03
N LEU A 223 -27.10 22.72 10.35
CA LEU A 223 -28.13 22.25 9.41
C LEU A 223 -28.98 21.09 9.95
N GLY A 224 -28.57 20.50 11.08
CA GLY A 224 -29.17 19.28 11.61
C GLY A 224 -28.65 18.01 10.96
N TYR A 225 -28.84 16.88 11.67
CA TYR A 225 -28.28 15.58 11.32
C TYR A 225 -28.76 15.06 9.95
N ASP A 226 -30.08 15.07 9.69
CA ASP A 226 -30.65 14.45 8.49
C ASP A 226 -30.21 15.13 7.19
N VAL A 227 -30.10 16.47 7.22
CA VAL A 227 -29.65 17.27 6.08
C VAL A 227 -28.21 16.94 5.74
N VAL A 228 -27.34 16.89 6.74
CA VAL A 228 -25.91 16.60 6.56
C VAL A 228 -25.71 15.14 6.13
N LYS A 229 -26.45 14.20 6.72
CA LYS A 229 -26.40 12.79 6.32
C LYS A 229 -26.76 12.62 4.84
N ALA A 230 -27.84 13.26 4.38
CA ALA A 230 -28.26 13.21 2.99
C ALA A 230 -27.22 13.84 2.04
N ALA A 231 -26.63 14.98 2.43
CA ALA A 231 -25.55 15.63 1.67
C ALA A 231 -24.30 14.75 1.59
N LEU A 232 -23.89 14.13 2.70
CA LEU A 232 -22.76 13.21 2.74
C LEU A 232 -22.98 12.00 1.84
N SER A 233 -24.17 11.39 1.89
CA SER A 233 -24.49 10.25 1.02
C SER A 233 -24.42 10.61 -0.47
N ARG A 234 -24.89 11.80 -0.87
CA ARG A 234 -24.76 12.30 -2.25
C ARG A 234 -23.31 12.61 -2.61
N ALA A 235 -22.54 13.22 -1.71
CA ALA A 235 -21.13 13.52 -1.94
C ALA A 235 -20.30 12.25 -2.14
N VAL A 236 -20.51 11.21 -1.32
CA VAL A 236 -19.83 9.92 -1.46
C VAL A 236 -20.19 9.26 -2.79
N ALA A 237 -21.47 9.26 -3.16
CA ALA A 237 -21.92 8.72 -4.45
C ALA A 237 -21.32 9.50 -5.64
N SER A 238 -21.28 10.82 -5.57
CA SER A 238 -20.72 11.68 -6.63
C SER A 238 -19.21 11.59 -6.72
N TRP A 239 -18.51 11.34 -5.61
CA TRP A 239 -17.06 11.21 -5.60
C TRP A 239 -16.62 9.89 -6.24
N GLY A 240 -17.41 8.83 -6.09
CA GLY A 240 -17.23 7.56 -6.81
C GLY A 240 -15.98 6.77 -6.42
N GLN A 241 -15.30 7.15 -5.34
CA GLN A 241 -14.12 6.47 -4.84
C GLN A 241 -14.46 5.50 -3.68
N PRO A 242 -13.83 4.33 -3.61
CA PRO A 242 -14.17 3.29 -2.62
C PRO A 242 -13.50 3.46 -1.25
N TRP A 243 -12.84 4.61 -1.00
CA TRP A 243 -11.93 4.80 0.14
C TRP A 243 -12.59 5.29 1.42
N LEU A 244 -13.89 5.58 1.41
CA LEU A 244 -14.62 6.10 2.56
C LEU A 244 -15.85 5.26 2.89
N ASN A 245 -15.98 4.89 4.16
CA ASN A 245 -17.19 4.32 4.72
C ASN A 245 -17.95 5.39 5.50
N GLN A 246 -19.29 5.38 5.41
CA GLN A 246 -20.15 6.21 6.25
C GLN A 246 -20.45 5.47 7.56
N ARG A 247 -20.22 6.12 8.70
CA ARG A 247 -20.59 5.59 10.02
C ARG A 247 -22.06 5.83 10.30
N GLU A 248 -22.69 4.95 11.08
CA GLU A 248 -24.10 5.11 11.49
C GLU A 248 -24.36 6.44 12.21
N GLU A 249 -23.38 6.90 13.00
CA GLU A 249 -23.41 8.19 13.71
C GLU A 249 -23.22 9.43 12.79
N GLY A 250 -23.21 9.24 11.47
CA GLY A 250 -23.18 10.30 10.45
C GLY A 250 -21.79 10.81 10.07
N GLY A 251 -20.72 10.17 10.57
CA GLY A 251 -19.32 10.48 10.24
C GLY A 251 -18.79 9.64 9.07
N ILE A 252 -17.49 9.76 8.82
CA ILE A 252 -16.78 8.94 7.85
C ILE A 252 -15.56 8.25 8.47
N GLU A 253 -15.12 7.18 7.82
CA GLU A 253 -13.90 6.45 8.13
C GLU A 253 -13.18 6.07 6.85
N VAL A 254 -11.85 6.20 6.85
CA VAL A 254 -11.02 5.73 5.74
C VAL A 254 -11.00 4.21 5.73
N ARG A 255 -11.45 3.64 4.62
CA ARG A 255 -11.45 2.20 4.40
C ARG A 255 -10.05 1.73 3.99
N GLU A 256 -9.57 0.68 4.64
CA GLU A 256 -8.38 -0.08 4.23
C GLU A 256 -7.14 0.81 3.96
N ALA A 257 -6.72 1.59 4.96
CA ALA A 257 -5.61 2.55 4.81
C ALA A 257 -4.29 1.93 4.30
N ASP A 258 -4.04 0.64 4.57
CA ASP A 258 -2.88 -0.07 4.04
C ASP A 258 -3.00 -0.33 2.53
N ARG A 259 -4.21 -0.65 2.07
CA ARG A 259 -4.52 -0.81 0.65
C ARG A 259 -4.35 0.49 -0.11
N LEU A 260 -4.82 1.59 0.49
CA LEU A 260 -4.61 2.94 -0.06
C LEU A 260 -3.11 3.23 -0.22
N ALA A 261 -2.28 2.80 0.74
CA ALA A 261 -0.84 3.01 0.73
C ALA A 261 -0.08 2.16 -0.29
N TRP A 262 -0.65 1.07 -0.80
CA TRP A 262 -0.07 0.29 -1.89
C TRP A 262 -0.31 0.93 -3.25
N LEU A 263 -1.33 1.78 -3.38
CA LEU A 263 -1.78 2.32 -4.66
C LEU A 263 -1.52 3.81 -4.81
N HIS A 264 -1.31 4.55 -3.73
CA HIS A 264 -1.20 6.00 -3.75
C HIS A 264 -0.07 6.50 -2.87
N THR A 265 0.64 7.51 -3.34
CA THR A 265 1.61 8.28 -2.56
C THR A 265 0.88 9.23 -1.60
N PRO A 266 1.55 9.72 -0.54
CA PRO A 266 0.95 10.70 0.39
C PRO A 266 0.36 11.94 -0.31
N ASN A 267 1.03 12.45 -1.34
CA ASN A 267 0.55 13.59 -2.11
C ASN A 267 -0.74 13.28 -2.88
N GLU A 268 -0.81 12.14 -3.58
CA GLU A 268 -2.01 11.76 -4.33
C GLU A 268 -3.20 11.52 -3.40
N VAL A 269 -2.96 10.95 -2.21
CA VAL A 269 -3.97 10.81 -1.16
C VAL A 269 -4.46 12.17 -0.68
N SER A 270 -3.54 13.13 -0.48
CA SER A 270 -3.88 14.50 -0.10
C SER A 270 -4.77 15.17 -1.14
N GLU A 271 -4.40 15.12 -2.43
CA GLU A 271 -5.19 15.67 -3.53
C GLU A 271 -6.56 14.98 -3.68
N MET A 272 -6.60 13.66 -3.52
CA MET A 272 -7.81 12.87 -3.53
C MET A 272 -8.81 13.31 -2.43
N PHE A 273 -8.36 13.49 -1.19
CA PHE A 273 -9.25 13.94 -0.11
C PHE A 273 -9.60 15.44 -0.22
N LYS A 274 -8.72 16.29 -0.75
CA LYS A 274 -9.06 17.69 -1.09
C LYS A 274 -10.19 17.74 -2.13
N SER A 275 -10.19 16.84 -3.10
CA SER A 275 -11.27 16.74 -4.08
C SER A 275 -12.59 16.37 -3.41
N PHE A 276 -12.57 15.43 -2.46
CA PHE A 276 -13.77 15.06 -1.68
C PHE A 276 -14.32 16.21 -0.84
N PHE A 277 -13.45 16.97 -0.16
CA PHE A 277 -13.84 18.20 0.55
C PHE A 277 -14.60 19.17 -0.36
N SER A 278 -14.12 19.32 -1.60
CA SER A 278 -14.73 20.20 -2.60
C SER A 278 -16.11 19.68 -3.03
N THR A 279 -16.24 18.37 -3.28
CA THR A 279 -17.52 17.72 -3.59
C THR A 279 -18.53 17.90 -2.45
N LEU A 280 -18.14 17.60 -1.21
CA LEU A 280 -19.01 17.77 -0.06
C LEU A 280 -19.40 19.24 0.17
N SER A 281 -18.49 20.18 -0.07
CA SER A 281 -18.79 21.61 -0.03
C SER A 281 -19.89 22.00 -1.01
N GLN A 282 -19.84 21.48 -2.23
CA GLN A 282 -20.81 21.80 -3.28
C GLN A 282 -22.21 21.32 -2.91
N GLU A 283 -22.33 20.16 -2.25
CA GLU A 283 -23.61 19.61 -1.79
C GLU A 283 -24.30 20.49 -0.74
N VAL A 284 -23.54 21.15 0.14
CA VAL A 284 -24.11 21.99 1.22
C VAL A 284 -24.18 23.48 0.87
N LYS A 285 -23.47 23.91 -0.18
CA LYS A 285 -23.43 25.30 -0.65
C LYS A 285 -24.81 25.91 -0.94
N PRO A 286 -25.80 25.20 -1.50
CA PRO A 286 -27.15 25.75 -1.71
C PRO A 286 -27.86 26.17 -0.41
N LEU A 287 -27.50 25.56 0.72
CA LEU A 287 -28.12 25.83 2.02
C LEU A 287 -27.36 26.89 2.82
N MET A 288 -26.02 26.89 2.73
CA MET A 288 -25.18 27.74 3.57
C MET A 288 -24.50 28.90 2.83
N GLY A 289 -24.53 28.91 1.50
CA GLY A 289 -23.84 29.92 0.71
C GLY A 289 -22.33 29.98 1.01
N VAL A 290 -21.84 31.15 1.37
CA VAL A 290 -20.41 31.42 1.66
C VAL A 290 -19.94 30.70 2.93
N LEU A 291 -20.83 30.50 3.90
CA LEU A 291 -20.50 29.90 5.19
C LEU A 291 -19.93 28.47 5.04
N ALA A 292 -20.35 27.72 4.01
CA ALA A 292 -19.78 26.41 3.71
C ALA A 292 -18.28 26.48 3.41
N SER A 293 -17.86 27.49 2.66
CA SER A 293 -16.45 27.70 2.31
C SER A 293 -15.64 28.18 3.52
N ASP A 294 -16.22 29.02 4.37
CA ASP A 294 -15.56 29.54 5.57
C ASP A 294 -15.28 28.41 6.60
N ILE A 295 -16.24 27.50 6.80
CA ILE A 295 -16.06 26.37 7.71
C ILE A 295 -14.99 25.42 7.18
N ILE A 296 -14.99 25.12 5.88
CA ILE A 296 -13.92 24.29 5.27
C ILE A 296 -12.56 24.96 5.46
N ALA A 297 -12.45 26.26 5.21
CA ALA A 297 -11.20 26.99 5.37
C ALA A 297 -10.69 26.93 6.82
N LYS A 298 -11.59 27.10 7.80
CA LYS A 298 -11.29 26.95 9.24
C LYS A 298 -10.78 25.54 9.56
N VAL A 299 -11.48 24.50 9.11
CA VAL A 299 -11.11 23.09 9.34
C VAL A 299 -9.76 22.76 8.70
N GLN A 300 -9.54 23.20 7.46
CA GLN A 300 -8.26 22.99 6.77
C GLN A 300 -7.11 23.73 7.44
N ALA A 301 -7.33 24.94 7.95
CA ALA A 301 -6.33 25.68 8.72
C ALA A 301 -6.00 24.97 10.05
N ALA A 302 -7.01 24.43 10.74
CA ALA A 302 -6.81 23.65 11.96
C ALA A 302 -6.01 22.36 11.67
N MET A 303 -6.37 21.63 10.61
CA MET A 303 -5.64 20.44 10.16
C MET A 303 -4.18 20.75 9.83
N ARG A 304 -3.90 21.82 9.06
CA ARG A 304 -2.53 22.27 8.75
C ARG A 304 -1.74 22.65 10.01
N THR A 305 -2.41 23.19 11.02
CA THR A 305 -1.75 23.54 12.29
C THR A 305 -1.38 22.27 13.08
N ARG A 306 -2.26 21.27 13.11
CA ARG A 306 -2.03 20.00 13.83
C ARG A 306 -1.02 19.09 13.12
N HIS A 307 -1.13 18.97 11.80
CA HIS A 307 -0.47 17.94 10.99
C HIS A 307 0.53 18.50 9.95
N GLY A 308 0.75 19.82 9.92
CA GLY A 308 1.53 20.49 8.87
C GLY A 308 3.00 20.09 8.80
N GLU A 309 3.61 19.69 9.91
CA GLU A 309 4.98 19.13 9.88
C GLU A 309 5.01 17.77 9.19
N GLU A 310 4.06 16.88 9.48
CA GLU A 310 3.97 15.57 8.84
C GLU A 310 3.68 15.72 7.35
N PHE A 311 2.78 16.62 6.97
CA PHE A 311 2.46 16.91 5.56
C PHE A 311 3.69 17.41 4.80
N ARG A 312 4.46 18.32 5.40
CA ARG A 312 5.71 18.80 4.80
C ARG A 312 6.73 17.68 4.63
N LYS A 313 6.87 16.80 5.64
CA LYS A 313 7.76 15.64 5.58
C LYS A 313 7.36 14.66 4.48
N PHE A 314 6.06 14.43 4.31
CA PHE A 314 5.54 13.46 3.35
C PHE A 314 5.25 14.03 1.96
N GLY A 315 5.42 15.34 1.78
CA GLY A 315 5.11 16.03 0.53
C GLY A 315 3.61 16.07 0.21
N ALA A 316 2.75 16.15 1.22
CA ALA A 316 1.29 16.11 1.15
C ALA A 316 0.63 17.50 1.35
#